data_AF-A0A9E6E6P9-F1
#
_entry.id   AF-A0A9E6E6P9-F1
#
_cell.length_a   1.000
_cell.length_b   1.000
_cell.length_c   1.000
_cell.angle_alpha   90.00
_cell.angle_beta   90.00
_cell.angle_gamma   90.00
#
_symmetry.space_group_name_H-M   'P 1'
#
loop_
_entity.id
_entity.type
_entity.pdbx_description
1 polymer ?
#
loop_
_entity_poly.entity_id
_entity_poly.type
_entity_poly.pdbx_seq_one_letter_code
_entity_poly.pdbx_strand_id
1 'polypeptide(L)'
;MNDEMIQEIRESLRKIEALATPVVIAPAHASEVELDQIRKALSNDGGFRFIDLKTVEHVFGGHEIVGYAPAKREVVDVMNDINKLAVANTDVLHVFTRFSAHVNEFHVGVNQNVNKDYIQERADYSFCEGVYLDQDEPLEKLVAIEKELIELIAKAHFEKREVLA
;
A
#
# COMPACT_ATOMS: atom_id res chain seq x y z
N MET A 1 -32.41 15.93 29.66
CA MET A 1 -31.40 15.34 28.76
C MET A 1 -31.65 13.84 28.77
N ASN A 2 -31.93 13.23 27.62
CA ASN A 2 -32.38 11.83 27.55
C ASN A 2 -31.17 10.87 27.63
N ASP A 3 -31.31 9.74 28.33
CA ASP A 3 -30.19 8.79 28.53
C ASP A 3 -29.72 8.15 27.22
N GLU A 4 -30.61 8.00 26.24
CA GLU A 4 -30.28 7.55 24.89
C GLU A 4 -29.33 8.51 24.18
N MET A 5 -29.58 9.82 24.25
CA MET A 5 -28.69 10.83 23.66
C MET A 5 -27.30 10.81 24.31
N ILE A 6 -27.22 10.53 25.62
CA ILE A 6 -25.93 10.44 26.32
C ILE A 6 -25.16 9.20 25.88
N GLN A 7 -25.83 8.07 25.63
CA GLN A 7 -25.17 6.88 25.08
C GLN A 7 -24.66 7.10 23.67
N GLU A 8 -25.46 7.71 22.80
CA GLU A 8 -25.07 7.97 21.41
C GLU A 8 -23.84 8.90 21.33
N ILE A 9 -23.80 9.92 22.19
CA ILE A 9 -22.64 10.82 22.30
C ILE A 9 -21.39 10.04 22.76
N ARG A 10 -21.52 9.16 23.77
CA ARG A 10 -20.39 8.35 24.25
C ARG A 10 -19.88 7.37 23.21
N GLU A 11 -20.78 6.77 22.43
CA GLU A 11 -20.40 5.82 21.39
C GLU A 11 -19.72 6.53 20.22
N SER A 12 -20.24 7.70 19.83
CA SER A 12 -19.61 8.56 18.81
C SER A 12 -18.22 9.02 19.26
N LEU A 13 -18.07 9.43 20.53
CA LEU A 13 -16.77 9.80 21.09
C LEU A 13 -15.78 8.63 21.06
N ARG A 14 -16.20 7.41 21.39
CA ARG A 14 -15.34 6.22 21.29
C ARG A 14 -14.90 5.94 19.86
N LYS A 15 -15.78 6.12 18.86
CA LYS A 15 -15.44 5.95 17.44
C LYS A 15 -14.43 7.00 16.98
N ILE A 16 -14.58 8.24 17.42
CA ILE A 16 -13.65 9.33 17.12
C ILE A 16 -12.29 9.08 17.81
N GLU A 17 -12.30 8.66 19.07
CA GLU A 17 -11.08 8.32 19.82
C GLU A 17 -10.32 7.17 19.17
N ALA A 18 -11.04 6.15 18.69
CA ALA A 18 -10.50 5.06 17.88
C ALA A 18 -9.83 5.54 16.58
N LEU A 19 -10.37 6.57 15.92
CA LEU A 19 -9.80 7.14 14.70
C LEU A 19 -8.62 8.08 14.99
N ALA A 20 -8.63 8.77 16.13
CA ALA A 20 -7.56 9.65 16.59
C ALA A 20 -6.39 8.91 17.24
N THR A 21 -6.53 7.61 17.46
CA THR A 21 -5.50 6.76 18.04
C THR A 21 -4.30 6.62 17.10
N PRO A 22 -3.07 6.97 17.53
CA PRO A 22 -1.90 6.89 16.67
C PRO A 22 -1.61 5.46 16.21
N VAL A 23 -1.29 5.33 14.92
CA VAL A 23 -0.96 4.05 14.27
C VAL A 23 0.54 3.83 14.27
N VAL A 24 0.97 2.63 14.64
CA VAL A 24 2.36 2.18 14.58
C VAL A 24 2.48 1.07 13.54
N ILE A 25 3.31 1.30 12.53
CA ILE A 25 3.60 0.34 11.47
C ILE A 25 4.77 -0.54 11.93
N ALA A 26 4.53 -1.84 12.04
CA ALA A 26 5.55 -2.80 12.42
C ALA A 26 6.52 -3.08 11.25
N PRO A 27 7.84 -3.19 11.49
CA PRO A 27 8.80 -3.57 10.46
C PRO A 27 8.54 -4.99 9.95
N ALA A 28 8.63 -5.21 8.64
CA ALA A 28 8.35 -6.51 8.01
C ALA A 28 9.28 -7.66 8.49
N HIS A 29 10.47 -7.33 8.99
CA HIS A 29 11.47 -8.30 9.45
C HIS A 29 11.49 -8.48 10.98
N ALA A 30 10.62 -7.77 11.69
CA ALA A 30 10.58 -7.87 13.15
C ALA A 30 10.06 -9.24 13.57
N SER A 31 10.86 -9.93 14.37
CA SER A 31 10.47 -11.18 15.01
C SER A 31 9.23 -10.97 15.87
N GLU A 32 8.44 -12.03 16.07
CA GLU A 32 7.26 -12.00 16.95
C GLU A 32 7.60 -11.50 18.37
N VAL A 33 8.82 -11.79 18.82
CA VAL A 33 9.36 -11.35 20.11
C VAL A 33 9.60 -9.83 20.11
N GLU A 34 10.17 -9.27 19.05
CA GLU A 34 10.37 -7.82 18.92
C GLU A 34 9.03 -7.07 18.82
N LEU A 35 8.07 -7.62 18.07
CA LEU A 35 6.73 -7.04 17.99
C LEU A 35 6.02 -7.04 19.34
N ASP A 36 6.16 -8.11 20.12
CA ASP A 36 5.56 -8.20 21.46
C ASP A 36 6.22 -7.21 22.44
N GLN A 37 7.55 -7.03 22.35
CA GLN A 37 8.27 -6.02 23.13
C GLN A 37 7.82 -4.59 22.76
N ILE A 38 7.68 -4.28 21.47
CA ILE A 38 7.22 -2.98 21.00
C ILE A 38 5.77 -2.73 21.45
N ARG A 39 4.89 -3.74 21.33
CA ARG A 39 3.51 -3.67 21.83
C ARG A 39 3.49 -3.36 23.32
N LYS A 40 4.29 -4.07 24.10
CA LYS A 40 4.34 -3.91 25.56
C LYS A 40 4.94 -2.57 26.00
N ALA A 41 5.93 -2.05 25.28
CA ALA A 41 6.50 -0.72 25.51
C ALA A 41 5.47 0.38 25.26
N LEU A 42 4.69 0.27 24.17
CA LEU A 42 3.69 1.26 23.77
C LEU A 42 2.35 1.13 24.51
N SER A 43 2.05 -0.04 25.07
CA SER A 43 0.87 -0.27 25.92
C SER A 43 0.86 0.59 27.19
N ASN A 44 2.03 1.02 27.67
CA ASN A 44 2.16 1.84 28.86
C ASN A 44 1.82 3.33 28.62
N ASP A 45 1.88 3.81 27.37
CA ASP A 45 1.72 5.24 27.02
C ASP A 45 0.39 5.59 26.30
N GLY A 46 -0.51 4.62 26.16
CA GLY A 46 -1.88 4.88 25.70
C GLY A 46 -2.17 4.45 24.27
N GLY A 47 -2.82 3.29 24.15
CA GLY A 47 -3.84 3.04 23.13
C GLY A 47 -3.41 2.76 21.68
N PHE A 48 -2.12 2.70 21.34
CA PHE A 48 -1.68 2.56 19.93
C PHE A 48 -2.27 1.37 19.17
N ARG A 49 -2.56 1.57 17.87
CA ARG A 49 -2.95 0.51 16.92
C ARG A 49 -1.74 -0.02 16.14
N PHE A 50 -1.60 -1.34 16.07
CA PHE A 50 -0.51 -2.01 15.36
C PHE A 50 -0.97 -2.61 14.03
N ILE A 51 -0.21 -2.35 12.97
CA ILE A 51 -0.40 -3.00 11.66
C ILE A 51 0.84 -3.86 11.38
N ASP A 52 0.64 -5.17 11.23
CA ASP A 52 1.68 -6.17 10.93
C ASP A 52 1.80 -6.38 9.41
N LEU A 53 3.01 -6.23 8.87
CA LEU A 53 3.30 -6.33 7.43
C LEU A 53 3.74 -7.73 6.97
N LYS A 54 3.60 -8.77 7.80
CA LYS A 54 4.14 -10.12 7.57
C LYS A 54 3.65 -10.91 6.34
N THR A 55 2.78 -10.38 5.49
CA THR A 55 2.24 -11.11 4.32
C THR A 55 2.80 -10.59 3.00
N VAL A 56 4.13 -10.63 2.81
CA VAL A 56 4.79 -10.28 1.53
C VAL A 56 5.89 -11.27 1.15
N GLU A 57 6.08 -12.36 1.88
CA GLU A 57 6.99 -13.41 1.44
C GLU A 57 6.21 -14.40 0.57
N HIS A 58 6.68 -14.61 -0.66
CA HIS A 58 6.14 -15.46 -1.74
C HIS A 58 5.24 -14.80 -2.79
N VAL A 59 5.82 -13.95 -3.66
CA VAL A 59 5.18 -13.66 -4.97
C VAL A 59 5.97 -14.25 -6.16
N PHE A 60 7.27 -14.55 -6.04
CA PHE A 60 8.05 -15.04 -7.19
C PHE A 60 9.02 -16.18 -6.86
N GLY A 61 8.48 -17.26 -6.29
CA GLY A 61 9.22 -18.47 -5.94
C GLY A 61 8.52 -19.78 -6.33
N GLY A 62 8.06 -19.90 -7.58
CA GLY A 62 7.89 -21.20 -8.25
C GLY A 62 7.00 -22.28 -7.61
N HIS A 63 6.00 -21.95 -6.80
CA HIS A 63 4.93 -22.87 -6.39
C HIS A 63 3.57 -22.19 -6.53
N GLU A 64 2.55 -23.01 -6.80
CA GLU A 64 1.16 -22.67 -7.12
C GLU A 64 0.63 -21.39 -6.48
N ILE A 65 -0.19 -20.67 -7.25
CA ILE A 65 -1.04 -19.56 -6.82
C ILE A 65 -2.03 -20.13 -5.78
N VAL A 66 -1.59 -20.26 -4.52
CA VAL A 66 -2.45 -20.66 -3.41
C VAL A 66 -3.33 -19.46 -3.09
N GLY A 67 -4.63 -19.65 -3.28
CA GLY A 67 -5.64 -18.62 -3.33
C GLY A 67 -5.53 -17.60 -2.20
N TYR A 68 -5.37 -16.34 -2.61
CA TYR A 68 -5.66 -15.18 -1.78
C TYR A 68 -7.16 -15.21 -1.45
N ALA A 69 -7.50 -15.72 -0.26
CA ALA A 69 -8.86 -15.61 0.24
C ALA A 69 -9.20 -14.12 0.33
N PRO A 70 -10.30 -13.62 -0.27
CA PRO A 70 -10.59 -12.20 -0.29
C PRO A 70 -11.11 -11.79 1.08
N ALA A 71 -10.22 -11.58 2.04
CA ALA A 71 -10.49 -10.59 3.07
C ALA A 71 -10.83 -9.28 2.33
N LYS A 72 -11.87 -8.57 2.76
CA LYS A 72 -12.26 -7.28 2.17
C LYS A 72 -10.99 -6.41 2.11
N ARG A 73 -10.44 -6.21 0.91
CA ARG A 73 -9.26 -5.36 0.72
C ARG A 73 -9.69 -3.93 0.95
N GLU A 74 -8.96 -3.21 1.80
CA GLU A 74 -9.18 -1.79 2.02
C GLU A 74 -8.27 -0.96 1.09
N VAL A 75 -8.58 0.32 0.92
CA VAL A 75 -7.81 1.27 0.11
C VAL A 75 -6.32 1.25 0.48
N VAL A 76 -6.03 1.21 1.78
CA VAL A 76 -4.66 1.19 2.30
C VAL A 76 -3.92 -0.10 1.91
N ASP A 77 -4.61 -1.25 1.86
CA ASP A 77 -4.00 -2.51 1.46
C ASP A 77 -3.54 -2.45 0.01
N VAL A 78 -4.42 -1.98 -0.89
CA VAL A 78 -4.11 -1.89 -2.33
C VAL A 78 -3.00 -0.86 -2.60
N MET A 79 -3.02 0.30 -1.93
CA MET A 79 -1.93 1.29 -2.02
C MET A 79 -0.59 0.67 -1.58
N ASN A 80 -0.60 -0.12 -0.51
CA ASN A 80 0.58 -0.80 -0.02
C ASN A 80 1.07 -1.87 -1.00
N ASP A 81 0.17 -2.61 -1.63
CA ASP A 81 0.52 -3.61 -2.64
C ASP A 81 1.14 -2.96 -3.89
N ILE A 82 0.61 -1.83 -4.35
CA ILE A 82 1.21 -1.03 -5.42
C ILE A 82 2.62 -0.54 -5.03
N ASN A 83 2.81 -0.06 -3.80
CA ASN A 83 4.14 0.35 -3.32
C ASN A 83 5.13 -0.82 -3.29
N LYS A 84 4.69 -2.01 -2.87
CA LYS A 84 5.54 -3.23 -2.89
C LYS A 84 5.93 -3.59 -4.31
N LEU A 85 4.98 -3.56 -5.26
CA LEU A 85 5.27 -3.80 -6.68
C LEU A 85 6.32 -2.82 -7.22
N ALA A 86 6.22 -1.55 -6.85
CA ALA A 86 7.18 -0.53 -7.25
C ALA A 86 8.60 -0.81 -6.74
N VAL A 87 8.75 -1.12 -5.44
CA VAL A 87 10.06 -1.37 -4.81
C VAL A 87 10.67 -2.69 -5.28
N ALA A 88 9.86 -3.72 -5.54
CA ALA A 88 10.33 -5.04 -5.91
C ALA A 88 10.80 -5.17 -7.37
N ASN A 89 10.42 -4.26 -8.26
CA ASN A 89 10.63 -4.37 -9.72
C ASN A 89 11.46 -3.23 -10.32
N THR A 90 12.34 -2.63 -9.51
CA THR A 90 13.22 -1.51 -9.92
C THR A 90 14.22 -1.89 -11.02
N ASP A 91 14.44 -3.18 -11.25
CA ASP A 91 15.36 -3.70 -12.26
C ASP A 91 14.75 -3.81 -13.67
N VAL A 92 13.43 -3.64 -13.79
CA VAL A 92 12.69 -3.72 -15.07
C VAL A 92 11.92 -2.46 -15.40
N LEU A 93 11.43 -1.71 -14.40
CA LEU A 93 10.66 -0.48 -14.59
C LEU A 93 10.97 0.51 -13.47
N HIS A 94 10.84 1.80 -13.75
CA HIS A 94 10.73 2.82 -12.71
C HIS A 94 9.26 3.09 -12.42
N VAL A 95 8.81 2.68 -11.24
CA VAL A 95 7.45 2.94 -10.77
C VAL A 95 7.51 3.99 -9.66
N PHE A 96 6.80 5.08 -9.86
CA PHE A 96 6.72 6.21 -8.95
C PHE A 96 5.35 6.22 -8.28
N THR A 97 5.34 6.13 -6.96
CA THR A 97 4.14 6.28 -6.16
C THR A 97 4.23 7.55 -5.32
N ARG A 98 3.12 8.27 -5.19
CA ARG A 98 3.06 9.50 -4.39
C ARG A 98 1.70 9.67 -3.77
N PHE A 99 1.66 10.00 -2.48
CA PHE A 99 0.44 10.47 -1.83
C PHE A 99 0.47 11.98 -1.63
N SER A 100 -0.52 12.67 -2.19
CA SER A 100 -0.71 14.11 -2.11
C SER A 100 -1.77 14.43 -1.04
N ALA A 101 -1.37 14.49 0.23
CA ALA A 101 -2.32 14.64 1.36
C ALA A 101 -3.25 15.86 1.26
N HIS A 102 -2.76 16.98 0.70
CA HIS A 102 -3.52 18.23 0.55
C HIS A 102 -4.72 18.13 -0.41
N VAL A 103 -4.74 17.14 -1.29
CA VAL A 103 -5.84 16.84 -2.23
C VAL A 103 -6.33 15.39 -2.09
N ASN A 104 -5.86 14.67 -1.06
CA ASN A 104 -6.18 13.27 -0.80
C ASN A 104 -6.04 12.36 -2.04
N GLU A 105 -4.98 12.55 -2.83
CA GLU A 105 -4.76 11.81 -4.08
C GLU A 105 -3.60 10.83 -3.94
N PHE A 106 -3.78 9.58 -4.36
CA PHE A 106 -2.71 8.62 -4.57
C PHE A 106 -2.39 8.50 -6.07
N HIS A 107 -1.14 8.78 -6.43
CA HIS A 107 -0.66 8.83 -7.80
C HIS A 107 0.33 7.70 -8.08
N VAL A 108 0.20 7.08 -9.25
CA VAL A 108 1.09 6.04 -9.77
C VAL A 108 1.55 6.41 -11.18
N GLY A 109 2.86 6.51 -11.37
CA GLY A 109 3.48 6.76 -12.67
C GLY A 109 4.50 5.67 -13.00
N VAL A 110 4.53 5.18 -14.24
CA VAL A 110 5.49 4.16 -14.69
C VAL A 110 6.31 4.70 -15.84
N ASN A 111 7.61 4.45 -15.79
CA ASN A 111 8.54 4.69 -16.87
C ASN A 111 9.27 3.39 -17.22
N GLN A 112 9.23 3.02 -18.51
CA GLN A 112 9.82 1.78 -19.01
C GLN A 112 11.33 1.88 -19.25
N ASN A 113 11.91 3.09 -19.30
CA ASN A 113 13.33 3.27 -19.46
C ASN A 113 14.05 3.27 -18.09
N VAL A 114 14.54 2.10 -17.71
CA VAL A 114 15.32 1.90 -16.47
C VAL A 114 16.66 2.65 -16.43
N ASN A 115 17.17 3.11 -17.58
CA ASN A 115 18.43 3.86 -17.65
C ASN A 115 18.20 5.38 -17.70
N LYS A 116 16.97 5.85 -17.51
CA LYS A 116 16.63 7.26 -17.66
C LYS A 116 17.25 8.12 -16.57
N ASP A 117 17.97 9.16 -16.97
CA ASP A 117 18.50 10.18 -16.06
C ASP A 117 17.46 11.29 -15.83
N TYR A 118 16.78 11.23 -14.68
CA TYR A 118 15.77 12.22 -14.30
C TYR A 118 16.35 13.58 -13.87
N ILE A 119 17.67 13.72 -13.77
CA ILE A 119 18.32 15.02 -13.53
C ILE A 119 18.31 15.85 -14.81
N GLN A 120 18.58 15.21 -15.95
CA GLN A 120 18.70 15.90 -17.24
C GLN A 120 17.45 15.79 -18.10
N GLU A 121 16.67 14.72 -17.94
CA GLU A 121 15.49 14.45 -18.74
C GLU A 121 14.21 14.51 -17.91
N ARG A 122 13.14 15.07 -18.50
CA ARG A 122 11.82 15.00 -17.88
C ARG A 122 11.34 13.55 -17.82
N ALA A 123 10.66 13.22 -16.72
CA ALA A 123 9.88 12.01 -16.64
C ALA A 123 8.85 11.98 -17.77
N ASP A 124 8.89 10.90 -18.54
CA ASP A 124 7.91 10.60 -19.58
C ASP A 124 7.24 9.29 -19.16
N TYR A 125 6.00 9.38 -18.70
CA TYR A 125 5.32 8.24 -18.11
C TYR A 125 4.55 7.49 -19.18
N SER A 126 4.84 6.20 -19.33
CA SER A 126 4.06 5.32 -20.21
C SER A 126 2.70 4.97 -19.62
N PHE A 127 2.57 5.08 -18.31
CA PHE A 127 1.32 4.92 -17.55
C PHE A 127 1.34 5.93 -16.40
N CYS A 128 0.26 6.68 -16.22
CA CYS A 128 0.20 7.77 -15.25
C CYS A 128 -1.23 7.97 -14.78
N GLU A 129 -1.55 7.52 -13.58
CA GLU A 129 -2.91 7.55 -13.03
C GLU A 129 -2.91 8.10 -11.61
N GLY A 130 -3.98 8.83 -11.27
CA GLY A 130 -4.21 9.43 -9.96
C GLY A 130 -5.60 9.07 -9.45
N VAL A 131 -5.69 8.67 -8.18
CA VAL A 131 -6.96 8.34 -7.53
C VAL A 131 -7.16 9.25 -6.32
N TYR A 132 -8.20 10.07 -6.38
CA TYR A 132 -8.70 10.81 -5.22
C TYR A 132 -9.40 9.84 -4.27
N LEU A 133 -8.89 9.70 -3.04
CA LEU A 133 -9.32 8.69 -2.08
C LEU A 133 -10.64 9.04 -1.36
N ASP A 134 -11.11 10.27 -1.51
CA ASP A 134 -12.38 10.79 -1.01
C ASP A 134 -13.48 10.86 -2.09
N GLN A 135 -13.16 10.46 -3.33
CA GLN A 135 -14.12 10.43 -4.44
C GLN A 135 -14.70 9.04 -4.65
N ASP A 136 -15.58 8.90 -5.64
CA ASP A 136 -16.31 7.67 -5.92
C ASP A 136 -15.36 6.51 -6.30
N GLU A 137 -15.62 5.35 -5.68
CA GLU A 137 -15.01 4.06 -6.01
C GLU A 137 -13.47 4.07 -6.01
N PRO A 138 -12.81 4.57 -4.94
CA PRO A 138 -11.35 4.71 -4.92
C PRO A 138 -10.68 3.33 -4.85
N LEU A 139 -11.31 2.37 -4.19
CA LEU A 139 -10.81 1.00 -4.07
C LEU A 139 -10.77 0.32 -5.45
N GLU A 140 -11.87 0.41 -6.20
CA GLU A 140 -12.01 -0.20 -7.52
C GLU A 140 -10.98 0.39 -8.50
N LYS A 141 -10.79 1.72 -8.47
CA LYS A 141 -9.78 2.40 -9.28
C LYS A 141 -8.36 1.97 -8.91
N LEU A 142 -8.05 1.86 -7.63
CA LEU A 142 -6.74 1.38 -7.17
C LEU A 142 -6.50 -0.08 -7.57
N VAL A 143 -7.49 -0.95 -7.49
CA VAL A 143 -7.39 -2.35 -7.93
C VAL A 143 -7.15 -2.43 -9.44
N ALA A 144 -7.79 -1.56 -10.22
CA ALA A 144 -7.54 -1.48 -11.66
C ALA A 144 -6.08 -1.04 -11.97
N ILE A 145 -5.57 -0.04 -11.25
CA ILE A 145 -4.17 0.40 -11.36
C ILE A 145 -3.20 -0.71 -10.98
N GLU A 146 -3.45 -1.40 -9.87
CA GLU A 146 -2.63 -2.53 -9.43
C GLU A 146 -2.56 -3.61 -10.50
N LYS A 147 -3.72 -3.99 -11.09
CA LYS A 147 -3.79 -5.00 -12.13
C LYS A 147 -2.98 -4.59 -13.36
N GLU A 148 -3.16 -3.36 -13.85
CA GLU A 148 -2.40 -2.84 -15.00
C GLU A 148 -0.89 -2.84 -14.70
N LEU A 149 -0.50 -2.47 -13.48
CA LEU A 149 0.90 -2.47 -13.06
C LEU A 149 1.50 -3.88 -13.07
N ILE A 150 0.76 -4.89 -12.60
CA ILE A 150 1.19 -6.30 -12.67
C ILE A 150 1.43 -6.73 -14.12
N GLU A 151 0.53 -6.37 -15.04
CA GLU A 151 0.66 -6.70 -16.47
C GLU A 151 1.88 -6.02 -17.11
N LEU A 152 2.10 -4.73 -16.82
CA LEU A 152 3.29 -4.00 -17.28
C LEU A 152 4.60 -4.61 -16.76
N ILE A 153 4.65 -4.97 -15.47
CA ILE A 153 5.81 -5.60 -14.85
C ILE A 153 6.08 -6.97 -15.48
N ALA A 154 5.05 -7.80 -15.66
CA ALA A 154 5.18 -9.12 -16.26
C ALA A 154 5.74 -9.02 -17.70
N LYS A 155 5.23 -8.07 -18.48
CA LYS A 155 5.72 -7.80 -19.83
C LYS A 155 7.19 -7.36 -19.82
N ALA A 156 7.57 -6.43 -18.96
CA ALA A 156 8.96 -5.96 -18.88
C ALA A 156 9.94 -7.07 -18.48
N HIS A 157 9.55 -7.96 -17.55
CA HIS A 157 10.34 -9.15 -17.22
C HIS A 157 10.48 -10.12 -18.38
N PHE A 158 9.41 -10.31 -19.18
CA PHE A 158 9.47 -11.14 -20.37
C PHE A 158 10.45 -10.58 -21.41
N GLU A 159 10.34 -9.29 -21.73
CA GLU A 159 11.23 -8.61 -22.68
C GLU A 159 12.69 -8.63 -22.23
N LYS A 160 12.95 -8.39 -20.94
CA LYS A 160 14.31 -8.47 -20.37
C LYS A 160 14.95 -9.85 -20.53
N ARG A 161 14.16 -10.93 -20.40
CA ARG A 161 14.67 -12.31 -20.58
C ARG A 161 14.96 -12.63 -22.04
N GLU A 162 14.09 -12.21 -22.97
CA GLU A 162 14.28 -12.42 -24.41
C GLU A 162 15.54 -11.69 -24.93
N VAL A 163 15.87 -10.52 -24.40
CA VAL A 163 17.09 -9.78 -24.79
C VAL A 163 18.37 -10.44 -24.27
N LEU A 164 18.29 -11.27 -23.23
CA LEU A 164 19.42 -11.96 -22.61
C LEU A 164 19.62 -13.41 -23.11
N ALA A 165 18.72 -13.92 -23.96
CA ALA A 165 18.76 -15.25 -24.56
C ALA A 165 19.49 -15.24 -25.92
#